data_AF-A0A1Y2BT95-F1
#
_entry.id   AF-A0A1Y2BT95-F1
#
_cell.length_a   1.000
_cell.length_b   1.000
_cell.length_c   1.000
_cell.angle_alpha   90.00
_cell.angle_beta   90.00
_cell.angle_gamma   90.00
#
_symmetry.space_group_name_H-M   'P 1'
#
loop_
_entity.id
_entity.type
_entity.pdbx_description
1 polymer ?
#
loop_
_entity_poly.entity_id
_entity_poly.type
_entity_poly.pdbx_seq_one_letter_code
_entity_poly.pdbx_strand_id
1 'polypeptide(L)'
;MKFFAYGSVLALAITNALGLSIKCMLESAKYGSCVAEIKNFPDVTKPETMQEFCESLKKDGCKSFVADAGVTTTSCDINDENDKELANLIYTARIGYLAYCVTDKDGNQCPLSSYLLKQNSGIKGERSLDQPTQEELSIFLEDCKKDECNDRLVKLIGVTKAYSTAKGQDVNSIVPPEYDAILEDFKNKKCEEVAKLAGVNITTTESAAAPSATAAANANTESSATTLKAISSTISLVALLAIVLF
;
A
#
# COMPACT_ATOMS: atom_id res chain seq x y z
N MET A 1 6.81 -23.98 14.51
CA MET A 1 5.86 -25.08 14.28
C MET A 1 6.17 -25.69 12.92
N LYS A 2 6.27 -27.01 12.81
CA LYS A 2 6.54 -27.72 11.55
C LYS A 2 5.30 -28.52 11.19
N PHE A 3 4.41 -27.92 10.41
CA PHE A 3 3.30 -28.62 9.77
C PHE A 3 3.25 -28.15 8.30
N PHE A 4 2.78 -29.03 7.43
CA PHE A 4 2.62 -28.87 5.97
C PHE A 4 3.79 -29.30 5.09
N ALA A 5 3.97 -30.62 5.00
CA ALA A 5 4.55 -31.27 3.83
C ALA A 5 3.84 -32.61 3.57
N TYR A 6 2.53 -32.60 3.30
CA TYR A 6 1.85 -33.74 2.69
C TYR A 6 0.76 -33.25 1.73
N GLY A 7 0.98 -33.56 0.45
CA GLY A 7 0.17 -33.09 -0.67
C GLY A 7 -1.25 -33.63 -0.69
N SER A 8 -2.15 -32.70 -0.99
CA SER A 8 -3.31 -32.85 -1.89
C SER A 8 -4.45 -33.82 -1.57
N VAL A 9 -4.40 -34.66 -0.52
CA VAL A 9 -5.56 -35.52 -0.15
C VAL A 9 -5.97 -35.37 1.32
N LEU A 10 -5.13 -34.79 2.19
CA LEU A 10 -5.48 -34.56 3.60
C LEU A 10 -6.16 -33.21 3.89
N ALA A 11 -6.34 -32.34 2.89
CA ALA A 11 -6.93 -31.00 3.10
C ALA A 11 -8.41 -31.04 3.50
N LEU A 12 -9.13 -32.14 3.22
CA LEU A 12 -10.55 -32.27 3.53
C LEU A 12 -10.83 -32.80 4.95
N ALA A 13 -9.87 -33.43 5.63
CA ALA A 13 -10.09 -34.03 6.96
C ALA A 13 -9.77 -33.11 8.15
N ILE A 14 -9.12 -31.96 7.91
CA ILE A 14 -8.84 -30.94 8.94
C ILE A 14 -9.99 -29.90 9.02
N THR A 15 -10.96 -29.98 8.11
CA THR A 15 -12.02 -28.97 7.89
C THR A 15 -12.96 -28.75 9.08
N ASN A 16 -13.22 -29.78 9.90
CA ASN A 16 -14.03 -29.63 11.12
C ASN A 16 -13.25 -29.13 12.34
N ALA A 17 -11.91 -29.09 12.29
CA ALA A 17 -11.09 -28.70 13.44
C ALA A 17 -10.90 -27.18 13.56
N LEU A 18 -11.08 -26.44 12.46
CA LEU A 18 -10.82 -24.99 12.41
C LEU A 18 -12.10 -24.14 12.45
N GLY A 19 -13.29 -24.73 12.31
CA GLY A 19 -14.56 -24.00 12.35
C GLY A 19 -14.81 -23.02 11.19
N LEU A 20 -13.88 -22.92 10.23
CA LEU A 20 -13.97 -21.98 9.11
C LEU A 20 -15.20 -22.20 8.23
N SER A 21 -15.75 -21.12 7.72
CA SER A 21 -16.82 -21.18 6.71
C SER A 21 -16.30 -21.82 5.42
N ILE A 22 -17.19 -22.50 4.67
CA ILE A 22 -16.82 -23.16 3.40
C ILE A 22 -16.22 -22.16 2.42
N LYS A 23 -16.75 -20.93 2.38
CA LYS A 23 -16.26 -19.86 1.51
C LYS A 23 -14.84 -19.43 1.91
N CYS A 24 -14.59 -19.25 3.20
CA CYS A 24 -13.26 -18.89 3.69
C CYS A 24 -12.25 -20.01 3.48
N MET A 25 -12.64 -21.28 3.66
CA MET A 25 -11.78 -22.43 3.35
C MET A 25 -11.38 -22.49 1.88
N LEU A 26 -12.31 -22.23 0.95
CA LEU A 26 -12.00 -22.21 -0.48
C LEU A 26 -11.03 -21.09 -0.84
N GLU A 27 -11.17 -19.90 -0.24
CA GLU A 27 -10.20 -18.82 -0.43
C GLU A 27 -8.84 -19.16 0.22
N SER A 28 -8.82 -19.77 1.40
CA SER A 28 -7.59 -20.27 2.03
C SER A 28 -6.86 -21.27 1.12
N ALA A 29 -7.60 -22.21 0.53
CA ALA A 29 -7.04 -23.19 -0.38
C ALA A 29 -6.43 -22.54 -1.63
N LYS A 30 -7.03 -21.45 -2.14
CA LYS A 30 -6.46 -20.66 -3.26
C LYS A 30 -5.07 -20.11 -2.93
N TYR A 31 -4.81 -19.74 -1.68
CA TYR A 31 -3.52 -19.21 -1.24
C TYR A 31 -2.65 -20.22 -0.48
N GLY A 32 -3.11 -21.46 -0.31
CA GLY A 32 -2.44 -22.45 0.56
C GLY A 32 -0.99 -22.74 0.15
N SER A 33 -0.71 -22.79 -1.15
CA SER A 33 0.67 -22.91 -1.65
C SER A 33 1.52 -21.70 -1.28
N CYS A 34 0.95 -20.50 -1.27
CA CYS A 34 1.67 -19.28 -0.88
C CYS A 34 1.96 -19.25 0.62
N VAL A 35 0.99 -19.64 1.45
CA VAL A 35 1.16 -19.71 2.90
C VAL A 35 2.30 -20.65 3.29
N ALA A 36 2.47 -21.77 2.58
CA ALA A 36 3.60 -22.68 2.80
C ALA A 36 4.96 -22.07 2.43
N GLU A 37 4.98 -21.08 1.53
CA GLU A 37 6.19 -20.38 1.10
C GLU A 37 6.59 -19.25 2.05
N ILE A 38 5.62 -18.63 2.73
CA ILE A 38 5.82 -17.59 3.73
C ILE A 38 6.23 -18.25 5.05
N LYS A 39 7.53 -18.30 5.31
CA LYS A 39 8.07 -18.95 6.51
C LYS A 39 7.77 -18.19 7.79
N ASN A 40 7.80 -16.85 7.71
CA ASN A 40 7.58 -15.95 8.83
C ASN A 40 6.74 -14.77 8.32
N PHE A 41 5.75 -14.34 9.12
CA PHE A 41 5.12 -13.05 8.87
C PHE A 41 6.13 -11.94 9.16
N PRO A 42 6.22 -10.93 8.27
CA PRO A 42 7.21 -9.89 8.40
C PRO A 42 6.94 -9.04 9.64
N ASP A 43 8.00 -8.68 10.34
CA ASP A 43 8.00 -7.62 11.32
C ASP A 43 8.32 -6.34 10.55
N VAL A 44 7.35 -5.45 10.34
CA VAL A 44 7.61 -4.22 9.57
C VAL A 44 8.68 -3.35 10.19
N THR A 45 9.02 -3.53 11.46
CA THR A 45 10.09 -2.74 12.10
C THR A 45 11.49 -3.26 11.71
N LYS A 46 11.55 -4.40 11.00
CA LYS A 46 12.78 -5.06 10.55
C LYS A 46 12.81 -5.20 9.03
N PRO A 47 13.58 -4.34 8.32
CA PRO A 47 13.68 -4.37 6.86
C PRO A 47 13.94 -5.76 6.28
N GLU A 48 14.80 -6.54 6.93
CA GLU A 48 15.24 -7.85 6.45
C GLU A 48 14.07 -8.83 6.41
N THR A 49 13.19 -8.80 7.42
CA THR A 49 12.03 -9.69 7.47
C THR A 49 10.98 -9.30 6.43
N MET A 50 10.84 -8.01 6.12
CA MET A 50 9.97 -7.57 5.04
C MET A 50 10.53 -7.94 3.67
N GLN A 51 11.84 -7.87 3.49
CA GLN A 51 12.49 -8.33 2.27
C GLN A 51 12.30 -9.83 2.07
N GLU A 52 12.49 -10.65 3.12
CA GLU A 52 12.20 -12.09 3.09
C GLU A 52 10.74 -12.39 2.73
N PHE A 53 9.79 -11.60 3.25
CA PHE A 53 8.39 -11.69 2.89
C PHE A 53 8.17 -11.40 1.39
N CYS A 54 8.73 -10.30 0.87
CA CYS A 54 8.62 -9.98 -0.55
C CYS A 54 9.26 -11.05 -1.46
N GLU A 55 10.42 -11.60 -1.09
CA GLU A 55 11.04 -12.71 -1.84
C GLU A 55 10.19 -13.98 -1.80
N SER A 56 9.51 -14.25 -0.69
CA SER A 56 8.60 -15.40 -0.59
C SER A 56 7.41 -15.26 -1.54
N LEU A 57 6.90 -14.04 -1.73
CA LEU A 57 5.78 -13.76 -2.63
C LEU A 57 6.13 -13.85 -4.12
N LYS A 58 7.42 -13.83 -4.49
CA LYS A 58 7.87 -14.03 -5.89
C LYS A 58 7.81 -15.48 -6.34
N LYS A 59 7.66 -16.43 -5.42
CA LYS A 59 7.63 -17.86 -5.74
C LYS A 59 6.34 -18.25 -6.46
N ASP A 60 6.40 -19.30 -7.26
CA ASP A 60 5.27 -19.75 -8.09
C ASP A 60 3.99 -20.04 -7.27
N GLY A 61 4.14 -20.55 -6.04
CA GLY A 61 3.02 -20.80 -5.13
C GLY A 61 2.23 -19.55 -4.73
N CYS A 62 2.78 -18.35 -4.91
CA CYS A 62 2.18 -17.08 -4.54
C CYS A 62 1.57 -16.29 -5.70
N LYS A 63 1.63 -16.77 -6.95
CA LYS A 63 1.09 -16.05 -8.11
C LYS A 63 -0.38 -15.66 -7.96
N SER A 64 -1.21 -16.57 -7.47
CA SER A 64 -2.64 -16.32 -7.22
C SER A 64 -2.87 -15.25 -6.16
N PHE A 65 -2.04 -15.22 -5.12
CA PHE A 65 -2.12 -14.21 -4.08
C PHE A 65 -1.71 -12.83 -4.62
N VAL A 66 -0.59 -12.77 -5.36
CA VAL A 66 -0.08 -11.54 -5.97
C VAL A 66 -1.08 -10.93 -6.96
N ALA A 67 -1.70 -11.77 -7.80
CA ALA A 67 -2.74 -11.32 -8.74
C ALA A 67 -3.97 -10.75 -8.02
N ASP A 68 -4.30 -11.29 -6.84
CA ASP A 68 -5.42 -10.87 -6.02
C ASP A 68 -5.08 -9.76 -5.03
N ALA A 69 -3.84 -9.27 -4.99
CA ALA A 69 -3.40 -8.39 -3.91
C ALA A 69 -4.19 -7.08 -3.84
N GLY A 70 -4.67 -6.59 -5.00
CA GLY A 70 -5.54 -5.41 -5.09
C GLY A 70 -7.03 -5.67 -4.93
N VAL A 71 -7.46 -6.90 -4.68
CA VAL A 71 -8.89 -7.23 -4.50
C VAL A 71 -9.34 -6.76 -3.12
N THR A 72 -10.39 -5.94 -3.10
CA THR A 72 -10.90 -5.29 -1.87
C THR A 72 -11.84 -6.17 -1.06
N THR A 73 -12.26 -7.32 -1.58
CA THR A 73 -13.16 -8.26 -0.91
C THR A 73 -12.45 -9.56 -0.55
N THR A 74 -12.92 -10.21 0.50
CA THR A 74 -12.59 -11.60 0.83
C THR A 74 -13.89 -12.37 1.06
N SER A 75 -13.81 -13.67 0.84
CA SER A 75 -14.83 -14.67 1.15
C SER A 75 -14.84 -15.07 2.63
N CYS A 76 -13.84 -14.64 3.42
CA CYS A 76 -13.78 -14.81 4.87
C CYS A 76 -14.49 -13.65 5.58
N ASP A 77 -15.43 -13.95 6.47
CA ASP A 77 -16.10 -12.91 7.25
C ASP A 77 -15.24 -12.49 8.45
N ILE A 78 -14.80 -11.23 8.47
CA ILE A 78 -14.00 -10.71 9.59
C ILE A 78 -14.78 -10.62 10.91
N ASN A 79 -16.11 -10.65 10.85
CA ASN A 79 -17.00 -10.58 12.01
C ASN A 79 -17.41 -11.98 12.50
N ASP A 80 -17.14 -13.04 11.74
CA ASP A 80 -17.31 -14.41 12.20
C ASP A 80 -16.05 -14.84 12.98
N GLU A 81 -16.22 -15.29 14.22
CA GLU A 81 -15.09 -15.62 15.10
C GLU A 81 -14.20 -16.75 14.55
N ASN A 82 -14.71 -17.62 13.66
CA ASN A 82 -13.88 -18.67 13.06
C ASN A 82 -13.09 -18.12 11.86
N ASP A 83 -13.69 -17.28 11.03
CA ASP A 83 -13.06 -16.74 9.81
C ASP A 83 -12.15 -15.53 10.08
N LYS A 84 -12.36 -14.82 11.18
CA LYS A 84 -11.74 -13.53 11.51
C LYS A 84 -10.22 -13.52 11.44
N GLU A 85 -9.54 -14.51 11.99
CA GLU A 85 -8.06 -14.55 11.96
C GLU A 85 -7.54 -14.64 10.53
N LEU A 86 -8.15 -15.48 9.70
CA LEU A 86 -7.76 -15.64 8.31
C LEU A 86 -8.15 -14.43 7.45
N ALA A 87 -9.33 -13.83 7.70
CA ALA A 87 -9.71 -12.58 7.05
C ALA A 87 -8.69 -11.47 7.33
N ASN A 88 -8.31 -11.28 8.60
CA ASN A 88 -7.27 -10.33 9.00
C ASN A 88 -5.94 -10.62 8.31
N LEU A 89 -5.56 -11.90 8.24
CA LEU A 89 -4.33 -12.33 7.59
C LEU A 89 -4.30 -11.99 6.10
N ILE A 90 -5.39 -12.26 5.39
CA ILE A 90 -5.52 -11.96 3.95
C ILE A 90 -5.41 -10.44 3.73
N TYR A 91 -6.16 -9.63 4.48
CA TYR A 91 -6.10 -8.18 4.33
C TYR A 91 -4.70 -7.62 4.65
N THR A 92 -4.11 -8.00 5.79
CA THR A 92 -2.78 -7.49 6.19
C THR A 92 -1.69 -7.92 5.21
N ALA A 93 -1.73 -9.15 4.70
CA ALA A 93 -0.80 -9.61 3.68
C ALA A 93 -0.96 -8.82 2.36
N ARG A 94 -2.21 -8.55 1.92
CA ARG A 94 -2.49 -7.77 0.71
C ARG A 94 -1.94 -6.34 0.83
N ILE A 95 -2.22 -5.69 1.95
CA ILE A 95 -1.73 -4.34 2.25
C ILE A 95 -0.20 -4.35 2.32
N GLY A 96 0.41 -5.32 3.00
CA GLY A 96 1.87 -5.48 3.08
C GLY A 96 2.52 -5.67 1.70
N TYR A 97 1.95 -6.53 0.85
CA TYR A 97 2.45 -6.69 -0.52
C TYR A 97 2.38 -5.38 -1.31
N LEU A 98 1.22 -4.70 -1.30
CA LEU A 98 1.02 -3.46 -2.05
C LEU A 98 1.91 -2.31 -1.55
N ALA A 99 2.17 -2.27 -0.24
CA ALA A 99 3.02 -1.26 0.39
C ALA A 99 4.53 -1.49 0.11
N TYR A 100 4.99 -2.75 0.20
CA TYR A 100 6.42 -3.05 0.25
C TYR A 100 6.96 -3.84 -0.95
N CYS A 101 6.17 -4.67 -1.62
CA CYS A 101 6.72 -5.72 -2.49
C CYS A 101 6.51 -5.51 -3.99
N VAL A 102 5.70 -4.53 -4.39
CA VAL A 102 5.42 -4.29 -5.82
C VAL A 102 6.66 -3.78 -6.56
N THR A 103 6.86 -4.34 -7.75
CA THR A 103 7.91 -3.94 -8.70
C THR A 103 7.30 -3.30 -9.96
N ASP A 104 8.09 -2.51 -10.67
CA ASP A 104 7.77 -2.02 -12.00
C ASP A 104 7.99 -3.09 -13.09
N LYS A 105 7.76 -2.72 -14.36
CA LYS A 105 7.93 -3.58 -15.54
C LYS A 105 9.33 -4.18 -15.69
N ASP A 106 10.34 -3.49 -15.17
CA ASP A 106 11.74 -3.90 -15.24
C ASP A 106 12.13 -4.80 -14.05
N GLY A 107 11.18 -5.10 -13.15
CA GLY A 107 11.41 -5.87 -11.94
C GLY A 107 12.07 -5.07 -10.82
N ASN A 108 12.21 -3.75 -10.96
CA ASN A 108 12.74 -2.89 -9.91
C ASN A 108 11.63 -2.57 -8.90
N GLN A 109 11.97 -2.57 -7.63
CA GLN A 109 11.02 -2.21 -6.58
C GLN A 109 10.57 -0.75 -6.74
N CYS A 110 9.28 -0.49 -6.54
CA CYS A 110 8.72 0.85 -6.66
C CYS A 110 9.44 1.85 -5.73
N PRO A 111 9.64 3.12 -6.15
CA PRO A 111 10.40 4.11 -5.37
C PRO A 111 9.97 4.23 -3.92
N LEU A 112 8.67 4.36 -3.65
CA LEU A 112 8.15 4.48 -2.30
C LEU A 112 8.26 3.16 -1.53
N SER A 113 8.09 1.99 -2.16
CA SER A 113 8.35 0.70 -1.50
C SER A 113 9.80 0.60 -1.03
N SER A 114 10.74 0.98 -1.91
CA SER A 114 12.17 0.98 -1.63
C SER A 114 12.52 1.94 -0.51
N TYR A 115 11.91 3.12 -0.50
CA TYR A 115 12.05 4.10 0.56
C TYR A 115 11.60 3.54 1.91
N LEU A 116 10.40 2.93 1.95
CA LEU A 116 9.83 2.35 3.16
C LEU A 116 10.67 1.21 3.73
N LEU A 117 11.21 0.33 2.88
CA LEU A 117 12.13 -0.71 3.34
C LEU A 117 13.42 -0.13 3.93
N LYS A 118 13.97 0.93 3.34
CA LYS A 118 15.24 1.53 3.77
C LYS A 118 15.11 2.38 5.03
N GLN A 119 14.00 3.08 5.22
CA GLN A 119 13.78 3.99 6.35
C GLN A 119 13.42 3.29 7.67
N ASN A 120 13.24 1.97 7.66
CA ASN A 120 12.73 1.21 8.81
C ASN A 120 13.65 1.17 10.04
N SER A 121 14.85 1.76 10.01
CA SER A 121 15.60 2.09 11.23
C SER A 121 14.95 3.25 12.04
N GLY A 122 13.88 3.88 11.54
CA GLY A 122 13.44 5.21 11.95
C GLY A 122 11.96 5.41 12.28
N ILE A 123 11.08 4.40 12.30
CA ILE A 123 9.78 4.54 13.02
C ILE A 123 10.02 4.42 14.54
N LYS A 124 11.09 5.03 15.03
CA LYS A 124 11.38 5.25 16.45
C LYS A 124 11.29 6.75 16.65
N GLY A 125 10.06 7.22 16.86
CA GLY A 125 9.76 8.60 17.22
C GLY A 125 9.16 9.38 16.07
N GLU A 126 7.86 9.63 16.18
CA GLU A 126 7.20 10.95 16.06
C GLU A 126 7.71 11.96 15.00
N ARG A 127 8.36 11.52 13.92
CA ARG A 127 8.34 12.33 12.70
C ARG A 127 6.95 12.24 12.15
N SER A 128 6.13 13.16 12.64
CA SER A 128 4.90 13.56 12.00
C SER A 128 5.26 13.82 10.53
N LEU A 129 4.75 12.95 9.66
CA LEU A 129 4.84 13.10 8.20
C LEU A 129 3.95 14.27 7.72
N ASP A 130 3.51 15.13 8.64
CA ASP A 130 2.70 16.30 8.33
C ASP A 130 3.52 17.33 7.53
N GLN A 131 4.84 17.20 7.48
CA GLN A 131 5.72 17.99 6.64
C GLN A 131 6.76 17.11 5.94
N PRO A 132 6.41 16.53 4.77
CA PRO A 132 7.36 15.76 3.97
C PRO A 132 8.54 16.64 3.55
N THR A 133 9.72 16.06 3.57
CA THR A 133 10.90 16.63 2.94
C THR A 133 10.74 16.68 1.42
N GLN A 134 11.51 17.53 0.75
CA GLN A 134 11.53 17.59 -0.72
C GLN A 134 11.94 16.24 -1.34
N GLU A 135 12.83 15.50 -0.66
CA GLU A 135 13.24 14.16 -1.06
C GLU A 135 12.06 13.18 -1.01
N GLU A 136 11.32 13.15 0.10
CA GLU A 136 10.13 12.31 0.23
C GLU A 136 9.10 12.59 -0.85
N LEU A 137 8.79 13.88 -1.10
CA LEU A 137 7.87 14.22 -2.17
C LEU A 137 8.37 13.78 -3.54
N SER A 138 9.67 13.92 -3.82
CA SER A 138 10.24 13.46 -5.09
C SER A 138 10.03 11.95 -5.30
N ILE A 139 10.17 11.15 -4.24
CA ILE A 139 9.93 9.71 -4.26
C ILE A 139 8.47 9.39 -4.56
N PHE A 140 7.51 10.10 -3.95
CA PHE A 140 6.09 9.93 -4.26
C PHE A 140 5.76 10.24 -5.72
N LEU A 141 6.34 11.31 -6.25
CA LEU A 141 6.11 11.72 -7.64
C LEU A 141 6.73 10.74 -8.63
N GLU A 142 7.91 10.19 -8.32
CA GLU A 142 8.50 9.10 -9.09
C GLU A 142 7.65 7.84 -9.06
N ASP A 143 7.07 7.49 -7.91
CA ASP A 143 6.14 6.36 -7.77
C ASP A 143 4.88 6.56 -8.62
N CYS A 144 4.28 7.76 -8.56
CA CYS A 144 3.10 8.12 -9.35
C CYS A 144 3.33 8.04 -10.87
N LYS A 145 4.54 8.38 -11.34
CA LYS A 145 4.90 8.37 -12.76
C LYS A 145 5.04 6.96 -13.34
N LYS A 146 5.23 5.94 -12.49
CA LYS A 146 5.35 4.54 -12.92
C LYS A 146 4.01 3.85 -12.85
N ASP A 147 3.56 3.23 -13.95
CA ASP A 147 2.22 2.66 -14.08
C ASP A 147 1.87 1.67 -12.96
N GLU A 148 2.72 0.66 -12.73
CA GLU A 148 2.52 -0.39 -11.71
C GLU A 148 2.56 0.19 -10.31
N CYS A 149 3.44 1.18 -10.09
CA CYS A 149 3.64 1.80 -8.78
C CYS A 149 2.50 2.74 -8.42
N ASN A 150 1.96 3.49 -9.38
CA ASN A 150 0.75 4.27 -9.18
C ASN A 150 -0.47 3.36 -8.93
N ASP A 151 -0.68 2.36 -9.79
CA ASP A 151 -1.80 1.41 -9.66
C ASP A 151 -1.79 0.70 -8.30
N ARG A 152 -0.61 0.35 -7.77
CA ARG A 152 -0.52 -0.25 -6.42
C ARG A 152 -1.05 0.68 -5.34
N LEU A 153 -0.85 2.00 -5.44
CA LEU A 153 -1.26 2.95 -4.41
C LEU A 153 -2.78 3.11 -4.41
N VAL A 154 -3.37 3.19 -5.60
CA VAL A 154 -4.83 3.18 -5.76
C VAL A 154 -5.42 1.91 -5.15
N LYS A 155 -4.83 0.75 -5.45
CA LYS A 155 -5.25 -0.54 -4.88
C LYS A 155 -5.05 -0.61 -3.37
N LEU A 156 -3.90 -0.15 -2.87
CA LEU A 156 -3.55 -0.16 -1.46
C LEU A 156 -4.61 0.57 -0.65
N ILE A 157 -4.98 1.77 -1.10
CA ILE A 157 -5.98 2.59 -0.41
C ILE A 157 -7.36 1.94 -0.50
N GLY A 158 -7.73 1.35 -1.63
CA GLY A 158 -8.96 0.58 -1.77
C GLY A 158 -9.05 -0.60 -0.79
N VAL A 159 -7.97 -1.37 -0.66
CA VAL A 159 -7.90 -2.52 0.25
C VAL A 159 -7.92 -2.05 1.71
N THR A 160 -7.20 -0.99 2.06
CA THR A 160 -7.21 -0.42 3.42
C THR A 160 -8.60 0.08 3.80
N LYS A 161 -9.27 0.86 2.93
CA LYS A 161 -10.66 1.31 3.19
C LYS A 161 -11.61 0.12 3.40
N ALA A 162 -11.48 -0.93 2.59
CA ALA A 162 -12.30 -2.12 2.71
C ALA A 162 -12.04 -2.90 4.01
N TYR A 163 -10.77 -3.06 4.39
CA TYR A 163 -10.38 -3.69 5.65
C TYR A 163 -10.93 -2.94 6.88
N SER A 164 -10.77 -1.62 6.90
CA SER A 164 -11.32 -0.75 7.95
C SER A 164 -12.84 -0.84 8.04
N THR A 165 -13.53 -0.79 6.89
CA THR A 165 -14.98 -0.94 6.82
C THR A 165 -15.41 -2.29 7.38
N ALA A 166 -14.72 -3.36 7.00
CA ALA A 166 -15.02 -4.71 7.45
C ALA A 166 -14.86 -4.85 8.98
N LYS A 167 -13.89 -4.13 9.57
CA LYS A 167 -13.70 -4.01 11.03
C LYS A 167 -14.71 -3.10 11.75
N GLY A 168 -15.64 -2.48 11.02
CA GLY A 168 -16.58 -1.50 11.59
C GLY A 168 -15.92 -0.19 12.01
N GLN A 169 -14.74 0.13 11.47
CA GLN A 169 -14.05 1.40 11.73
C GLN A 169 -14.58 2.49 10.81
N ASP A 170 -14.59 3.74 11.29
CA ASP A 170 -14.90 4.90 10.46
C ASP A 170 -13.77 5.09 9.43
N VAL A 171 -14.06 4.82 8.17
CA VAL A 171 -13.11 4.96 7.07
C VAL A 171 -12.55 6.37 7.01
N ASN A 172 -13.32 7.40 7.35
CA ASN A 172 -12.86 8.80 7.32
C ASN A 172 -11.84 9.11 8.43
N SER A 173 -11.79 8.31 9.48
CA SER A 173 -10.74 8.42 10.51
C SER A 173 -9.41 7.81 10.06
N ILE A 174 -9.44 6.91 9.07
CA ILE A 174 -8.29 6.15 8.59
C ILE A 174 -7.78 6.67 7.25
N VAL A 175 -8.70 6.94 6.32
CA VAL A 175 -8.41 7.64 5.08
C VAL A 175 -9.35 8.83 5.03
N PRO A 176 -8.91 9.98 5.56
CA PRO A 176 -9.71 11.18 5.54
C PRO A 176 -10.19 11.55 4.12
N PRO A 177 -11.33 12.24 3.99
CA PRO A 177 -11.92 12.55 2.69
C PRO A 177 -11.07 13.52 1.86
N GLU A 178 -10.18 14.31 2.46
CA GLU A 178 -9.26 15.18 1.72
C GLU A 178 -8.29 14.41 0.81
N TYR A 179 -8.11 13.11 1.03
CA TYR A 179 -7.29 12.26 0.17
C TYR A 179 -8.04 11.80 -1.08
N ASP A 180 -9.37 11.97 -1.17
CA ASP A 180 -10.13 11.52 -2.33
C ASP A 180 -9.76 12.30 -3.60
N ALA A 181 -9.45 13.59 -3.49
CA ALA A 181 -8.97 14.40 -4.60
C ALA A 181 -7.60 13.92 -5.11
N ILE A 182 -6.69 13.58 -4.20
CA ILE A 182 -5.36 13.08 -4.58
C ILE A 182 -5.45 11.66 -5.12
N LEU A 183 -6.31 10.82 -4.56
CA LEU A 183 -6.64 9.52 -5.12
C LEU A 183 -7.15 9.62 -6.56
N GLU A 184 -7.99 10.61 -6.84
CA GLU A 184 -8.46 10.89 -8.18
C GLU A 184 -7.31 11.31 -9.11
N ASP A 185 -6.38 12.15 -8.64
CA ASP A 185 -5.19 12.51 -9.41
C ASP A 185 -4.27 11.31 -9.67
N PHE A 186 -4.05 10.44 -8.69
CA PHE A 186 -3.30 9.19 -8.86
C PHE A 186 -3.98 8.28 -9.89
N LYS A 187 -5.29 8.04 -9.76
CA LYS A 187 -6.07 7.25 -10.73
C LYS A 187 -5.95 7.80 -12.16
N ASN A 188 -5.90 9.12 -12.29
CA ASN A 188 -5.81 9.81 -13.58
C ASN A 188 -4.36 10.11 -14.02
N LYS A 189 -3.36 9.62 -13.29
CA LYS A 189 -1.91 9.84 -13.54
C LYS A 189 -1.52 11.32 -13.61
N LYS A 190 -2.22 12.19 -12.88
CA LYS A 190 -1.98 13.63 -12.80
C LYS A 190 -0.88 13.96 -11.79
N CYS A 191 0.28 13.32 -11.90
CA CYS A 191 1.36 13.43 -10.91
C CYS A 191 1.91 14.86 -10.75
N GLU A 192 1.86 15.67 -11.81
CA GLU A 192 2.25 17.09 -11.73
C GLU A 192 1.25 17.93 -10.93
N GLU A 193 -0.03 17.57 -10.94
CA GLU A 193 -1.04 18.23 -10.10
C GLU A 193 -0.82 17.89 -8.62
N VAL A 194 -0.42 16.65 -8.32
CA VAL A 194 0.02 16.25 -6.97
C VAL A 194 1.21 17.11 -6.49
N ALA A 195 2.18 17.40 -7.37
CA ALA A 195 3.32 18.26 -7.03
C ALA A 195 2.91 19.72 -6.74
N LYS A 196 1.97 20.25 -7.54
CA LYS A 196 1.41 21.59 -7.35
C LYS A 196 0.60 21.68 -6.07
N LEU A 197 -0.21 20.66 -5.79
CA LEU A 197 -0.95 20.54 -4.55
C LEU A 197 0.02 20.59 -3.39
N ALA A 198 1.13 19.87 -3.42
CA ALA A 198 2.15 19.85 -2.38
C ALA A 198 2.91 21.18 -2.16
N GLY A 199 2.60 22.25 -2.90
CA GLY A 199 3.24 23.56 -2.74
C GLY A 199 4.71 23.58 -3.15
N VAL A 200 5.19 22.53 -3.83
CA VAL A 200 6.56 22.44 -4.29
C VAL A 200 6.63 23.02 -5.69
N ASN A 201 7.26 24.20 -5.79
CA ASN A 201 7.78 24.69 -7.06
C ASN A 201 8.92 23.76 -7.48
N ILE A 202 8.57 22.64 -8.11
CA ILE A 202 9.55 21.82 -8.83
C ILE A 202 9.92 22.65 -10.04
N THR A 203 10.98 23.44 -9.92
CA THR A 203 11.69 23.95 -11.08
C THR A 203 12.18 22.71 -11.80
N THR A 204 11.44 22.25 -12.80
CA THR A 204 11.90 21.21 -13.72
C THR A 204 13.17 21.74 -14.34
N THR A 205 14.32 21.27 -13.85
CA THR A 205 15.60 21.47 -14.50
C THR A 205 15.58 20.61 -15.77
N GLU A 206 14.80 21.05 -16.76
CA GLU A 206 15.01 20.65 -18.14
C GLU A 206 16.44 21.04 -18.48
N SER A 207 17.23 20.02 -18.82
CA SER A 207 18.54 20.19 -19.43
C SER A 207 18.38 21.08 -20.66
N ALA A 208 19.09 22.20 -20.64
CA ALA A 208 18.85 23.37 -21.47
C ALA A 208 19.06 23.13 -22.98
N ALA A 209 18.10 23.61 -23.78
CA ALA A 209 18.37 24.37 -24.99
C ALA A 209 17.44 25.60 -25.04
N ALA A 210 18.04 26.78 -25.19
CA ALA A 210 17.52 28.12 -24.83
C ALA A 210 16.58 28.77 -25.90
N PRO A 211 16.28 30.09 -25.84
CA PRO A 211 15.21 30.71 -25.05
C PRO A 211 14.23 31.57 -25.90
N SER A 212 13.05 31.91 -25.36
CA SER A 212 12.44 33.23 -25.60
C SER A 212 11.38 33.57 -24.56
N ALA A 213 11.44 34.81 -24.09
CA ALA A 213 10.69 35.38 -22.99
C ALA A 213 9.32 35.91 -23.42
N THR A 214 8.32 35.84 -22.54
CA THR A 214 7.47 37.00 -22.20
C THR A 214 6.79 36.77 -20.85
N ALA A 215 6.91 37.73 -19.94
CA ALA A 215 6.31 37.73 -18.62
C ALA A 215 4.87 38.28 -18.66
N ALA A 216 3.96 37.66 -17.92
CA ALA A 216 2.71 38.28 -17.49
C ALA A 216 2.42 37.87 -16.04
N ALA A 217 2.33 38.88 -15.17
CA ALA A 217 1.93 38.74 -13.79
C ALA A 217 0.42 38.46 -13.71
N ASN A 218 0.00 37.52 -12.88
CA ASN A 218 -1.39 37.49 -12.43
C ASN A 218 -1.47 37.11 -10.95
N ALA A 219 -2.12 37.98 -10.20
CA ALA A 219 -2.40 37.84 -8.78
C ALA A 219 -3.73 37.10 -8.60
N ASN A 220 -3.71 36.01 -7.85
CA ASN A 220 -4.90 35.42 -7.22
C ASN A 220 -4.42 34.60 -6.01
N THR A 221 -4.45 35.23 -4.84
CA THR A 221 -3.90 34.67 -3.59
C THR A 221 -5.01 34.62 -2.54
N GLU A 222 -5.98 33.72 -2.70
CA GLU A 222 -6.96 33.44 -1.63
C GLU A 222 -7.37 31.96 -1.52
N SER A 223 -6.80 31.05 -2.34
CA SER A 223 -7.11 29.60 -2.32
C SER A 223 -6.02 28.74 -1.64
N SER A 224 -4.98 29.36 -1.07
CA SER A 224 -3.77 28.64 -0.66
C SER A 224 -3.84 28.03 0.75
N ALA A 225 -4.69 28.55 1.64
CA ALA A 225 -4.70 28.14 3.05
C ALA A 225 -5.44 26.80 3.30
N THR A 226 -6.54 26.54 2.60
CA THR A 226 -7.26 25.25 2.64
C THR A 226 -6.49 24.14 1.92
N THR A 227 -5.83 24.49 0.82
CA THR A 227 -4.99 23.56 0.06
C THR A 227 -3.77 23.14 0.88
N LEU A 228 -3.11 24.05 1.61
CA LEU A 228 -1.96 23.71 2.45
C LEU A 228 -2.26 22.70 3.56
N LYS A 229 -3.47 22.74 4.14
CA LYS A 229 -3.89 21.83 5.21
C LYS A 229 -4.20 20.41 4.69
N ALA A 230 -4.63 20.30 3.43
CA ALA A 230 -4.79 19.00 2.78
C ALA A 230 -3.42 18.33 2.51
N ILE A 231 -2.38 19.12 2.20
CA ILE A 231 -1.03 18.60 1.90
C ILE A 231 -0.38 17.96 3.13
N SER A 232 -0.44 18.63 4.29
CA SER A 232 0.12 18.08 5.53
C SER A 232 -0.59 16.78 5.90
N SER A 233 -1.88 16.66 5.59
CA SER A 233 -2.61 15.40 5.73
C SER A 233 -2.04 14.37 4.74
N THR A 234 -1.84 14.71 3.47
CA THR A 234 -1.68 13.70 2.40
C THR A 234 -0.49 12.74 2.44
N ILE A 235 0.61 13.11 3.09
CA ILE A 235 1.76 12.19 3.26
C ILE A 235 1.73 11.51 4.64
N SER A 236 0.86 11.99 5.53
CA SER A 236 0.38 11.22 6.68
C SER A 236 -0.29 9.92 6.23
N LEU A 237 -0.73 9.73 4.97
CA LEU A 237 -1.23 8.44 4.46
C LEU A 237 -0.21 7.31 4.60
N VAL A 238 1.07 7.58 4.41
CA VAL A 238 2.12 6.56 4.50
C VAL A 238 2.45 6.23 5.95
N ALA A 239 2.36 7.21 6.85
CA ALA A 239 2.34 6.98 8.29
C ALA A 239 1.06 6.26 8.72
N LEU A 240 -0.10 6.59 8.16
CA LEU A 240 -1.40 5.96 8.41
C LEU A 240 -1.42 4.52 7.91
N LEU A 241 -0.82 4.24 6.75
CA LEU A 241 -0.63 2.88 6.25
C LEU A 241 0.32 2.10 7.17
N ALA A 242 1.35 2.73 7.73
CA ALA A 242 2.21 2.11 8.74
C ALA A 242 1.54 1.94 10.12
N ILE A 243 0.61 2.84 10.52
CA ILE A 243 -0.10 2.82 11.81
C ILE A 243 -1.35 1.94 11.78
N VAL A 244 -2.03 1.80 10.64
CA VAL A 244 -3.22 0.93 10.48
C VAL A 244 -2.83 -0.54 10.35
N LEU A 245 -1.57 -0.80 10.00
CA LEU A 245 -1.03 -2.14 9.87
C LEU A 245 -0.51 -2.74 11.19
N PHE A 246 -0.40 -1.96 12.29
CA PHE A 246 0.18 -2.36 13.60
C PHE A 246 -0.58 -1.79 14.80
#